data_AF-A0AAW6TSS3-F1
#
_entry.id   AF-A0AAW6TSS3-F1
#
_cell.length_a   1.000
_cell.length_b   1.000
_cell.length_c   1.000
_cell.angle_alpha   90.00
_cell.angle_beta   90.00
_cell.angle_gamma   90.00
#
_symmetry.space_group_name_H-M   'P 1'
#
loop_
_entity.id
_entity.type
_entity.pdbx_description
1 polymer ?
#
loop_
_entity_poly.entity_id
_entity_poly.type
_entity_poly.pdbx_seq_one_letter_code
_entity_poly.pdbx_strand_id
1 'polypeptide(L)'
;MHKMDFSTKRINAIIVLLSSFMMVLVLNLPFKAKPFGDITFHEESKNLALFIKGAVAYDKVVITRAPGPILFYTPVYTLAPVDATDDQLWVYAVVFTSIIITISLLLIFRIGSSLFSKEVGFLSVLLFFLFPIHCYYSLGILAEAPAFFSLTLAIYGWSIAFHQPNKKLGWIFLILGMWFLILNRPNTLLLLGLGFLVVLYAFFKNKSFFLSYGKKMMVSFFCVGLLGFGVLQLAKIITGNKSGGSQEGLLYYVAHQGRFQFREEPTDFRFWESDIRPDSKDYQNWNKSGAALSVIIDQTHQSYADVYKKFLIDDALEHPGFFIRQFFVKCFYGHVYFINSVQPDKFDLGPLKGPIGYWIFILLINSINLIIVAGALLFLFLEKNLIQYWLFWGIIVSLLIFHGLTYMEPRYIFPSRVALYLMSAAGLYRISWIQKIIQKITIYIFPISNIKS
;
A
#
# COMPACT_ATOMS: atom_id res chain seq x y z
N MET A 1 -24.34 -16.50 17.64
CA MET A 1 -24.67 -16.26 16.21
C MET A 1 -26.17 -16.03 16.12
N HIS A 2 -26.62 -14.78 16.01
CA HIS A 2 -27.92 -14.55 15.36
C HIS A 2 -27.67 -14.84 13.88
N LYS A 3 -28.30 -15.89 13.35
CA LYS A 3 -28.23 -16.29 11.95
C LYS A 3 -29.08 -15.29 11.14
N MET A 4 -28.59 -14.07 10.99
CA MET A 4 -29.18 -13.13 10.04
C MET A 4 -28.64 -13.50 8.66
N ASP A 5 -29.37 -14.35 7.95
CA ASP A 5 -29.07 -14.76 6.58
C ASP A 5 -29.54 -13.65 5.62
N PHE A 6 -28.82 -12.52 5.58
CA PHE A 6 -29.07 -11.49 4.58
C PHE A 6 -28.32 -11.83 3.30
N SER A 7 -29.05 -11.78 2.17
CA SER A 7 -28.47 -12.02 0.85
C SER A 7 -27.43 -10.95 0.51
N THR A 8 -26.14 -11.32 0.60
CA THR A 8 -25.03 -10.47 0.16
C THR A 8 -24.92 -10.35 -1.36
N LYS A 9 -25.77 -11.08 -2.11
CA LYS A 9 -25.75 -11.10 -3.57
C LYS A 9 -25.90 -9.70 -4.18
N ARG A 10 -26.81 -8.89 -3.65
CA ARG A 10 -27.05 -7.52 -4.16
C ARG A 10 -25.83 -6.63 -3.98
N ILE A 11 -25.27 -6.55 -2.77
CA ILE A 11 -24.09 -5.72 -2.52
C ILE A 11 -22.87 -6.22 -3.31
N ASN A 12 -22.69 -7.54 -3.45
CA ASN A 12 -21.58 -8.07 -4.24
C ASN A 12 -21.72 -7.67 -5.71
N ALA A 13 -22.92 -7.77 -6.28
CA ALA A 13 -23.19 -7.33 -7.65
C ALA A 13 -22.96 -5.82 -7.81
N ILE A 14 -23.42 -5.00 -6.86
CA ILE A 14 -23.17 -3.55 -6.86
C ILE A 14 -21.67 -3.25 -6.82
N ILE A 15 -20.91 -3.92 -5.95
CA ILE A 15 -19.44 -3.75 -5.87
C ILE A 15 -18.80 -4.07 -7.22
N VAL A 16 -19.15 -5.20 -7.83
CA VAL A 16 -18.59 -5.60 -9.14
C VAL A 16 -18.94 -4.57 -10.21
N LEU A 17 -20.21 -4.18 -10.33
CA LEU A 17 -20.66 -3.22 -11.35
C LEU A 17 -20.01 -1.84 -11.17
N LEU A 18 -19.98 -1.32 -9.94
CA LEU A 18 -19.34 -0.03 -9.66
C LEU A 18 -17.83 -0.08 -9.88
N SER A 19 -17.16 -1.18 -9.51
CA SER A 19 -15.72 -1.35 -9.75
C SER A 19 -15.40 -1.34 -11.24
N SER A 20 -16.15 -2.08 -12.05
CA SER A 20 -16.00 -2.10 -13.50
C SER A 20 -16.25 -0.72 -14.12
N PHE A 21 -17.32 -0.04 -13.70
CA PHE A 21 -17.64 1.31 -14.19
C PHE A 21 -16.56 2.33 -13.80
N MET A 22 -16.08 2.30 -12.55
CA MET A 22 -15.00 3.18 -12.09
C MET A 22 -13.71 2.92 -12.85
N MET A 23 -13.37 1.67 -13.17
CA MET A 23 -12.17 1.36 -13.96
C MET A 23 -12.22 2.02 -15.34
N VAL A 24 -13.37 1.96 -16.00
CA VAL A 24 -13.60 2.63 -17.30
C VAL A 24 -13.50 4.14 -17.15
N LEU A 25 -14.08 4.74 -16.11
CA LEU A 25 -13.96 6.18 -15.87
C LEU A 25 -12.51 6.60 -15.65
N VAL A 26 -11.77 5.88 -14.80
CA VAL A 26 -10.38 6.20 -14.47
C VAL A 26 -9.45 6.05 -15.68
N LEU A 27 -9.69 5.07 -16.56
CA LEU A 27 -8.98 4.92 -17.84
C LEU A 27 -9.08 6.16 -18.75
N ASN A 28 -10.16 6.93 -18.61
CA ASN A 28 -10.44 8.11 -19.42
C ASN A 28 -10.05 9.43 -18.74
N LEU A 29 -9.37 9.39 -17.58
CA LEU A 29 -8.88 10.60 -16.92
C LEU A 29 -7.68 11.23 -17.67
N PRO A 30 -7.52 12.56 -17.61
CA PRO A 30 -6.47 13.30 -18.30
C PRO A 30 -5.07 13.00 -17.76
N PHE A 31 -4.95 12.63 -16.48
CA PHE A 31 -3.73 12.16 -15.84
C PHE A 31 -3.66 10.64 -15.93
N LYS A 32 -3.35 10.10 -17.11
CA LYS A 32 -3.29 8.64 -17.31
C LYS A 32 -2.24 8.00 -16.39
N ALA A 33 -2.58 6.83 -15.85
CA ALA A 33 -1.59 6.00 -15.19
C ALA A 33 -0.49 5.64 -16.20
N LYS A 34 0.77 5.68 -15.78
CA LYS A 34 1.88 5.17 -16.61
C LYS A 34 1.65 3.65 -16.80
N PRO A 35 1.41 3.16 -18.03
CA PRO A 35 1.02 1.76 -18.26
C PRO A 35 2.00 0.77 -17.64
N PHE A 36 3.29 1.01 -17.85
CA PHE A 36 4.36 0.18 -17.31
C PHE A 36 4.88 0.65 -15.95
N GLY A 37 4.20 1.59 -15.28
CA GLY A 37 4.46 2.01 -13.90
C GLY A 37 5.95 2.04 -13.52
N ASP A 38 6.38 0.95 -12.90
CA ASP A 38 7.79 0.59 -12.74
C ASP A 38 8.19 -0.44 -13.83
N ILE A 39 8.94 0.02 -14.83
CA ILE A 39 9.32 -0.77 -16.00
C ILE A 39 10.08 -2.04 -15.61
N THR A 40 10.83 -2.01 -14.50
CA THR A 40 11.57 -3.17 -14.00
C THR A 40 10.62 -4.31 -13.62
N PHE A 41 9.47 -4.02 -12.98
CA PHE A 41 8.50 -5.07 -12.69
C PHE A 41 7.91 -5.68 -13.95
N HIS A 42 7.66 -4.88 -14.99
CA HIS A 42 7.15 -5.38 -16.26
C HIS A 42 8.16 -6.30 -16.94
N GLU A 43 9.41 -5.83 -17.12
CA GLU A 43 10.47 -6.58 -17.80
C GLU A 43 10.83 -7.88 -17.07
N GLU A 44 11.01 -7.83 -15.75
CA GLU A 44 11.38 -9.01 -14.96
C GLU A 44 10.24 -10.04 -14.95
N SER A 45 8.97 -9.59 -14.87
CA SER A 45 7.81 -10.49 -14.96
C SER A 45 7.69 -11.15 -16.33
N LYS A 46 7.94 -10.40 -17.41
CA LYS A 46 7.94 -10.87 -18.80
C LYS A 46 9.03 -11.91 -19.01
N ASN A 47 10.27 -11.60 -18.60
CA ASN A 47 11.40 -12.53 -18.75
C ASN A 47 11.17 -13.82 -17.95
N LEU A 48 10.65 -13.73 -16.72
CA LEU A 48 10.32 -14.92 -15.94
C LEU A 48 9.19 -15.74 -16.59
N ALA A 49 8.16 -15.09 -17.14
CA ALA A 49 7.08 -15.79 -17.85
C ALA A 49 7.56 -16.48 -19.13
N LEU A 50 8.42 -15.82 -19.90
CA LEU A 50 9.03 -16.40 -21.11
C LEU A 50 9.98 -17.56 -20.76
N PHE A 51 10.72 -17.46 -19.64
CA PHE A 51 11.57 -18.55 -19.16
C PHE A 51 10.75 -19.78 -18.78
N ILE A 52 9.63 -19.60 -18.06
CA ILE A 52 8.68 -20.69 -17.72
C ILE A 52 8.13 -21.36 -18.99
N LYS A 53 7.95 -20.61 -20.08
CA LYS A 53 7.54 -21.14 -21.40
C LYS A 53 8.67 -21.76 -22.20
N GLY A 54 9.92 -21.73 -21.72
CA GLY A 54 11.09 -22.20 -22.45
C GLY A 54 11.52 -21.30 -23.62
N ALA A 55 11.05 -20.05 -23.68
CA ALA A 55 11.31 -19.13 -24.79
C ALA A 55 12.56 -18.25 -24.59
N VAL A 56 13.04 -18.10 -23.34
CA VAL A 56 14.30 -17.41 -23.03
C VAL A 56 15.13 -18.22 -22.04
N ALA A 57 16.44 -18.01 -22.05
CA ALA A 57 17.38 -18.69 -21.16
C ALA A 57 17.39 -18.08 -19.74
N TYR A 58 17.92 -18.84 -18.78
CA TYR A 58 17.95 -18.48 -17.36
C TYR A 58 18.79 -17.23 -17.04
N ASP A 59 19.75 -16.87 -17.89
CA ASP A 59 20.57 -15.67 -17.77
C ASP A 59 19.74 -14.37 -17.87
N LYS A 60 18.57 -14.42 -18.52
CA LYS A 60 17.64 -13.29 -18.62
C LYS A 60 16.71 -13.12 -17.40
N VAL A 61 16.68 -14.11 -16.51
CA VAL A 61 15.84 -14.06 -15.30
C VAL A 61 16.61 -13.36 -14.18
N VAL A 62 16.12 -12.18 -13.80
CA VAL A 62 16.64 -11.34 -12.72
C VAL A 62 15.50 -10.82 -11.84
N ILE A 63 15.78 -10.59 -10.56
CA ILE A 63 14.86 -10.00 -9.58
C ILE A 63 15.64 -8.93 -8.81
N THR A 64 15.71 -7.74 -9.39
CA THR A 64 16.52 -6.63 -8.85
C THR A 64 15.76 -5.79 -7.81
N ARG A 65 14.42 -5.83 -7.86
CA ARG A 65 13.52 -5.13 -6.94
C ARG A 65 12.84 -6.11 -5.98
N ALA A 66 11.71 -5.70 -5.41
CA ALA A 66 10.90 -6.57 -4.56
C ALA A 66 10.35 -7.75 -5.40
N PRO A 67 10.43 -9.01 -4.92
CA PRO A 67 10.02 -10.17 -5.70
C PRO A 67 8.50 -10.31 -5.87
N GLY A 68 7.71 -9.71 -4.97
CA GLY A 68 6.25 -9.87 -4.93
C GLY A 68 5.53 -9.48 -6.21
N PRO A 69 5.76 -8.28 -6.80
CA PRO A 69 5.08 -7.86 -8.02
C PRO A 69 5.44 -8.77 -9.19
N ILE A 70 6.69 -9.24 -9.27
CA ILE A 70 7.14 -10.16 -10.32
C ILE A 70 6.34 -11.46 -10.24
N LEU A 71 6.32 -12.08 -9.06
CA LEU A 71 5.55 -13.30 -8.80
C LEU A 71 4.04 -13.10 -8.98
N PHE A 72 3.55 -11.88 -8.85
CA PHE A 72 2.14 -11.54 -9.01
C PHE A 72 1.73 -11.39 -10.48
N TYR A 73 2.56 -10.76 -11.32
CA TYR A 73 2.25 -10.53 -12.74
C TYR A 73 2.67 -11.70 -13.65
N THR A 74 3.74 -12.43 -13.32
CA THR A 74 4.23 -13.56 -14.12
C THR A 74 3.15 -14.59 -14.46
N PRO A 75 2.29 -15.08 -13.53
CA PRO A 75 1.28 -16.07 -13.86
C PRO A 75 0.33 -15.59 -14.97
N VAL A 76 -0.03 -14.32 -14.98
CA VAL A 76 -0.91 -13.76 -16.02
C VAL A 76 -0.17 -13.63 -17.34
N TYR A 77 1.10 -13.22 -17.31
CA TYR A 77 1.93 -13.17 -18.53
C TYR A 77 2.19 -14.57 -19.11
N THR A 78 2.13 -15.62 -18.29
CA THR A 78 2.19 -16.99 -18.81
C THR A 78 0.98 -17.38 -19.67
N LEU A 79 -0.15 -16.66 -19.55
CA LEU A 79 -1.35 -16.87 -20.37
C LEU A 79 -1.29 -16.17 -21.74
N ALA A 80 -0.42 -15.18 -21.91
CA ALA A 80 -0.26 -14.48 -23.18
C ALA A 80 0.55 -15.33 -24.19
N PRO A 81 0.45 -15.08 -25.51
CA PRO A 81 1.37 -15.66 -26.49
C PRO A 81 2.85 -15.33 -26.21
N VAL A 82 3.77 -16.12 -26.77
CA VAL A 82 5.23 -15.90 -26.60
C VAL A 82 5.69 -14.62 -27.30
N ASP A 83 5.05 -14.27 -28.41
CA ASP A 83 5.29 -13.09 -29.23
C ASP A 83 4.41 -11.90 -28.85
N ALA A 84 3.75 -11.94 -27.68
CA ALA A 84 2.88 -10.87 -27.23
C ALA A 84 3.63 -9.54 -27.09
N THR A 85 3.03 -8.46 -27.60
CA THR A 85 3.57 -7.10 -27.45
C THR A 85 3.45 -6.60 -26.01
N ASP A 86 4.21 -5.58 -25.66
CA ASP A 86 4.14 -5.00 -24.30
C ASP A 86 2.75 -4.42 -24.00
N ASP A 87 2.08 -3.85 -25.00
CA ASP A 87 0.69 -3.38 -24.86
C ASP A 87 -0.29 -4.54 -24.60
N GLN A 88 -0.10 -5.69 -25.27
CA GLN A 88 -0.92 -6.88 -24.99
C GLN A 88 -0.67 -7.35 -23.55
N LEU A 89 0.58 -7.51 -23.14
CA LEU A 89 0.94 -7.89 -21.77
C LEU A 89 0.36 -6.90 -20.74
N TRP A 90 0.38 -5.61 -21.03
CA TRP A 90 -0.25 -4.58 -20.21
C TRP A 90 -1.76 -4.82 -20.06
N VAL A 91 -2.49 -5.10 -21.15
CA VAL A 91 -3.92 -5.43 -21.10
C VAL A 91 -4.18 -6.65 -20.20
N TYR A 92 -3.41 -7.73 -20.37
CA TYR A 92 -3.51 -8.93 -19.52
C TYR A 92 -3.37 -8.59 -18.03
N ALA A 93 -2.34 -7.80 -17.68
CA ALA A 93 -2.12 -7.37 -16.31
C ALA A 93 -3.22 -6.46 -15.78
N VAL A 94 -3.70 -5.49 -16.56
CA VAL A 94 -4.77 -4.56 -16.14
C VAL A 94 -6.08 -5.28 -15.89
N VAL A 95 -6.44 -6.25 -16.73
CA VAL A 95 -7.62 -7.09 -16.51
C VAL A 95 -7.48 -7.87 -15.20
N PHE A 96 -6.31 -8.48 -14.99
CA PHE A 96 -6.03 -9.24 -13.76
C PHE A 96 -6.08 -8.37 -12.50
N THR A 97 -5.39 -7.22 -12.49
CA THR A 97 -5.40 -6.30 -11.35
C THR A 97 -6.81 -5.78 -11.08
N SER A 98 -7.62 -5.51 -12.11
CA SER A 98 -9.01 -5.09 -11.95
C SER A 98 -9.86 -6.14 -11.24
N ILE A 99 -9.69 -7.42 -11.59
CA ILE A 99 -10.35 -8.54 -10.92
C ILE A 99 -9.89 -8.62 -9.45
N ILE A 100 -8.58 -8.54 -9.20
CA ILE A 100 -8.01 -8.63 -7.86
C ILE A 100 -8.46 -7.48 -6.95
N ILE A 101 -8.53 -6.25 -7.48
CA ILE A 101 -9.06 -5.10 -6.77
C ILE A 101 -10.54 -5.27 -6.44
N THR A 102 -11.33 -5.78 -7.38
CA THR A 102 -12.76 -6.07 -7.15
C THR A 102 -12.93 -7.12 -6.05
N ILE A 103 -12.13 -8.20 -6.08
CA ILE A 103 -12.10 -9.21 -5.01
C ILE A 103 -11.72 -8.56 -3.67
N SER A 104 -10.74 -7.65 -3.67
CA SER A 104 -10.32 -6.92 -2.47
C SER A 104 -11.48 -6.11 -1.87
N LEU A 105 -12.26 -5.41 -2.70
CA LEU A 105 -13.43 -4.64 -2.24
C LEU A 105 -14.53 -5.55 -1.66
N LEU A 106 -14.76 -6.72 -2.27
CA LEU A 106 -15.68 -7.74 -1.72
C LEU A 106 -15.20 -8.25 -0.35
N LEU A 107 -13.89 -8.47 -0.19
CA LEU A 107 -13.30 -8.86 1.09
C LEU A 107 -13.39 -7.73 2.12
N ILE A 108 -13.14 -6.47 1.73
CA ILE A 108 -13.28 -5.29 2.60
C ILE A 108 -14.70 -5.19 3.16
N PHE A 109 -15.72 -5.38 2.32
CA PHE A 109 -17.11 -5.44 2.79
C PHE A 109 -17.30 -6.54 3.86
N ARG A 110 -16.77 -7.74 3.62
CA ARG A 110 -16.88 -8.88 4.56
C ARG A 110 -16.11 -8.62 5.86
N ILE A 111 -14.93 -8.03 5.78
CA ILE A 111 -14.11 -7.63 6.94
C ILE A 111 -14.90 -6.65 7.80
N GLY A 112 -15.38 -5.54 7.22
CA GLY A 112 -16.11 -4.51 7.95
C GLY A 112 -17.42 -5.05 8.53
N SER A 113 -18.12 -5.90 7.78
CA SER A 113 -19.35 -6.58 8.24
C SER A 113 -19.10 -7.53 9.40
N SER A 114 -17.98 -8.26 9.38
CA SER A 114 -17.66 -9.25 10.39
C SER A 114 -17.11 -8.63 11.67
N LEU A 115 -16.23 -7.62 11.58
CA LEU A 115 -15.57 -7.03 12.74
C LEU A 115 -16.37 -5.91 13.40
N PHE A 116 -17.32 -5.32 12.68
CA PHE A 116 -18.13 -4.21 13.15
C PHE A 116 -19.62 -4.46 12.87
N SER A 117 -20.12 -4.05 11.69
CA SER A 117 -21.50 -4.24 11.26
C SER A 117 -21.60 -4.17 9.74
N LYS A 118 -22.70 -4.66 9.16
CA LYS A 118 -22.95 -4.61 7.71
C LYS A 118 -22.93 -3.17 7.16
N GLU A 119 -23.38 -2.21 7.96
CA GLU A 119 -23.38 -0.79 7.64
C GLU A 119 -21.95 -0.24 7.58
N VAL A 120 -21.09 -0.63 8.51
CA VAL A 120 -19.66 -0.27 8.48
C VAL A 120 -18.97 -0.91 7.28
N GLY A 121 -19.27 -2.18 6.97
CA GLY A 121 -18.78 -2.83 5.76
C GLY A 121 -19.19 -2.10 4.49
N PHE A 122 -20.45 -1.70 4.39
CA PHE A 122 -20.97 -0.92 3.26
C PHE A 122 -20.32 0.48 3.18
N LEU A 123 -20.24 1.20 4.29
CA LEU A 123 -19.61 2.51 4.36
C LEU A 123 -18.13 2.44 3.97
N SER A 124 -17.41 1.38 4.37
CA SER A 124 -16.01 1.17 3.98
C SER A 124 -15.83 1.12 2.46
N VAL A 125 -16.70 0.38 1.77
CA VAL A 125 -16.71 0.29 0.30
C VAL A 125 -17.11 1.62 -0.34
N LEU A 126 -18.11 2.33 0.20
CA LEU A 126 -18.49 3.65 -0.30
C LEU A 126 -17.33 4.65 -0.22
N LEU A 127 -16.56 4.64 0.87
CA LEU A 127 -15.38 5.49 1.00
C LEU A 127 -14.36 5.18 -0.10
N PHE A 128 -14.16 3.90 -0.43
CA PHE A 128 -13.30 3.51 -1.55
C PHE A 128 -13.78 4.06 -2.89
N PHE A 129 -15.09 4.02 -3.17
CA PHE A 129 -15.63 4.59 -4.41
C PHE A 129 -15.66 6.11 -4.43
N LEU A 130 -15.74 6.78 -3.27
CA LEU A 130 -15.64 8.24 -3.19
C LEU A 130 -14.26 8.74 -3.62
N PHE A 131 -13.21 7.94 -3.41
CA PHE A 131 -11.86 8.24 -3.86
C PHE A 131 -11.21 7.00 -4.53
N PRO A 132 -11.45 6.78 -5.84
CA PRO A 132 -11.11 5.53 -6.54
C PRO A 132 -9.63 5.41 -6.93
N ILE A 133 -8.72 5.84 -6.06
CA ILE A 133 -7.26 5.75 -6.29
C ILE A 133 -6.78 4.30 -6.47
N HIS A 134 -7.53 3.34 -5.92
CA HIS A 134 -7.28 1.92 -6.12
C HIS A 134 -7.50 1.48 -7.58
N CYS A 135 -8.48 2.08 -8.27
CA CYS A 135 -8.69 1.88 -9.71
C CYS A 135 -7.52 2.50 -10.49
N TYR A 136 -7.03 3.67 -10.08
CA TYR A 136 -5.88 4.31 -10.74
C TYR A 136 -4.63 3.42 -10.69
N TYR A 137 -4.29 2.86 -9.53
CA TYR A 137 -3.12 2.00 -9.40
C TYR A 137 -3.28 0.62 -10.06
N SER A 138 -4.51 0.13 -10.30
CA SER A 138 -4.69 -1.11 -11.08
C SER A 138 -4.39 -0.95 -12.57
N LEU A 139 -4.31 0.28 -13.09
CA LEU A 139 -4.01 0.53 -14.51
C LEU A 139 -2.52 0.49 -14.84
N GLY A 140 -1.65 0.39 -13.83
CA GLY A 140 -0.20 0.29 -14.01
C GLY A 140 0.37 -1.05 -13.54
N ILE A 141 1.53 -1.43 -14.10
CA ILE A 141 2.35 -2.53 -13.58
C ILE A 141 3.15 -2.00 -12.39
N LEU A 142 2.65 -2.27 -11.18
CA LEU A 142 3.02 -1.56 -9.97
C LEU A 142 2.95 -2.48 -8.74
N ALA A 143 3.68 -2.15 -7.68
CA ALA A 143 3.64 -2.90 -6.42
C ALA A 143 2.42 -2.55 -5.55
N GLU A 144 1.74 -1.45 -5.84
CA GLU A 144 0.61 -0.89 -5.10
C GLU A 144 -0.59 -1.84 -5.07
N ALA A 145 -1.07 -2.30 -6.23
CA ALA A 145 -2.21 -3.21 -6.33
C ALA A 145 -1.98 -4.57 -5.63
N PRO A 146 -0.87 -5.28 -5.85
CA PRO A 146 -0.63 -6.55 -5.15
C PRO A 146 -0.42 -6.37 -3.64
N ALA A 147 0.21 -5.27 -3.19
CA ALA A 147 0.32 -4.97 -1.76
C ALA A 147 -1.04 -4.66 -1.12
N PHE A 148 -1.92 -3.93 -1.82
CA PHE A 148 -3.29 -3.66 -1.38
C PHE A 148 -4.10 -4.95 -1.20
N PHE A 149 -4.02 -5.87 -2.17
CA PHE A 149 -4.64 -7.19 -2.07
C PHE A 149 -4.06 -7.99 -0.91
N SER A 150 -2.74 -7.99 -0.75
CA SER A 150 -2.03 -8.73 0.30
C SER A 150 -2.48 -8.29 1.71
N LEU A 151 -2.57 -6.98 1.96
CA LEU A 151 -3.07 -6.47 3.23
C LEU A 151 -4.56 -6.81 3.42
N THR A 152 -5.37 -6.71 2.37
CA THR A 152 -6.79 -7.10 2.45
C THR A 152 -6.94 -8.57 2.85
N LEU A 153 -6.13 -9.45 2.26
CA LEU A 153 -6.11 -10.87 2.61
C LEU A 153 -5.65 -11.10 4.05
N ALA A 154 -4.63 -10.37 4.51
CA ALA A 154 -4.13 -10.44 5.88
C ALA A 154 -5.22 -10.04 6.90
N ILE A 155 -5.91 -8.93 6.66
CA ILE A 155 -6.98 -8.44 7.53
C ILE A 155 -8.19 -9.39 7.49
N TYR A 156 -8.52 -9.98 6.33
CA TYR A 156 -9.56 -11.00 6.23
C TYR A 156 -9.20 -12.27 7.01
N GLY A 157 -7.95 -12.73 6.92
CA GLY A 157 -7.44 -13.82 7.72
C GLY A 157 -7.55 -13.52 9.22
N TRP A 158 -7.14 -12.31 9.62
CA TRP A 158 -7.31 -11.82 10.98
C TRP A 158 -8.78 -11.78 11.41
N SER A 159 -9.71 -11.31 10.57
CA SER A 159 -11.13 -11.25 10.94
C SER A 159 -11.73 -12.63 11.23
N ILE A 160 -11.28 -13.67 10.50
CA ILE A 160 -11.66 -15.06 10.77
C ILE A 160 -11.00 -15.56 12.06
N ALA A 161 -9.69 -15.35 12.22
CA ALA A 161 -8.93 -15.80 13.38
C ALA A 161 -9.40 -15.13 14.68
N PHE A 162 -9.82 -13.86 14.61
CA PHE A 162 -10.37 -13.09 15.71
C PHE A 162 -11.66 -13.72 16.25
N HIS A 163 -12.60 -14.08 15.38
CA HIS A 163 -13.87 -14.70 15.83
C HIS A 163 -13.73 -16.19 16.12
N GLN A 164 -12.85 -16.88 15.40
CA GLN A 164 -12.66 -18.33 15.49
C GLN A 164 -11.16 -18.64 15.61
N PRO A 165 -10.56 -18.44 16.81
CA PRO A 165 -9.12 -18.58 17.00
C PRO A 165 -8.58 -19.96 16.62
N ASN A 166 -9.40 -21.00 16.67
CA ASN A 166 -8.99 -22.37 16.32
C ASN A 166 -9.16 -22.71 14.83
N LYS A 167 -9.79 -21.84 14.04
CA LYS A 167 -9.99 -22.06 12.61
C LYS A 167 -8.70 -21.80 11.84
N LYS A 168 -8.03 -22.88 11.42
CA LYS A 168 -6.76 -22.85 10.65
C LYS A 168 -6.81 -21.91 9.44
N LEU A 169 -7.93 -21.86 8.73
CA LEU A 169 -8.10 -21.04 7.54
C LEU A 169 -7.84 -19.54 7.79
N GLY A 170 -8.23 -19.01 8.95
CA GLY A 170 -7.96 -17.60 9.28
C GLY A 170 -6.46 -17.31 9.40
N TRP A 171 -5.73 -18.20 10.07
CA TRP A 171 -4.28 -18.10 10.21
C TRP A 171 -3.53 -18.30 8.90
N ILE A 172 -3.99 -19.20 8.03
CA ILE A 172 -3.41 -19.40 6.70
C ILE A 172 -3.52 -18.12 5.87
N PHE A 173 -4.71 -17.51 5.80
CA PHE A 173 -4.89 -16.26 5.07
C PHE A 173 -4.10 -15.10 5.69
N LEU A 174 -3.99 -15.05 7.02
CA LEU A 174 -3.14 -14.06 7.69
C LEU A 174 -1.67 -14.21 7.30
N ILE A 175 -1.13 -15.44 7.34
CA ILE A 175 0.25 -15.74 6.97
C ILE A 175 0.49 -15.41 5.50
N LEU A 176 -0.36 -15.89 4.58
CA LEU A 176 -0.21 -15.62 3.16
C LEU A 176 -0.31 -14.12 2.84
N GLY A 177 -1.28 -13.43 3.44
CA GLY A 177 -1.46 -11.99 3.25
C GLY A 177 -0.25 -11.18 3.75
N MET A 178 0.26 -11.47 4.95
CA MET A 178 1.45 -10.76 5.48
C MET A 178 2.73 -11.12 4.71
N TRP A 179 2.89 -12.38 4.32
CA TRP A 179 4.04 -12.83 3.52
C TRP A 179 4.05 -12.14 2.17
N PHE A 180 2.95 -12.18 1.40
CA PHE A 180 2.87 -11.46 0.14
C PHE A 180 3.01 -9.96 0.31
N LEU A 181 2.50 -9.38 1.40
CA LEU A 181 2.67 -7.96 1.67
C LEU A 181 4.16 -7.59 1.78
N ILE A 182 4.95 -8.37 2.52
CA ILE A 182 6.40 -8.18 2.65
C ILE A 182 7.12 -8.41 1.32
N LEU A 183 6.71 -9.41 0.53
CA LEU A 183 7.30 -9.62 -0.80
C LEU A 183 7.02 -8.48 -1.75
N ASN A 184 5.85 -7.85 -1.66
CA ASN A 184 5.49 -6.67 -2.46
C ASN A 184 6.15 -5.39 -1.96
N ARG A 185 6.33 -5.28 -0.64
CA ARG A 185 6.82 -4.10 0.07
C ARG A 185 7.70 -4.55 1.23
N PRO A 186 9.00 -4.82 1.01
CA PRO A 186 9.89 -5.31 2.07
C PRO A 186 9.97 -4.39 3.30
N ASN A 187 9.70 -3.10 3.11
CA ASN A 187 9.55 -2.11 4.17
C ASN A 187 8.41 -2.39 5.17
N THR A 188 7.43 -3.23 4.82
CA THR A 188 6.38 -3.67 5.78
C THR A 188 6.89 -4.74 6.74
N LEU A 189 8.14 -5.20 6.64
CA LEU A 189 8.73 -6.14 7.59
C LEU A 189 8.65 -5.63 9.04
N LEU A 190 8.71 -4.30 9.23
CA LEU A 190 8.54 -3.66 10.54
C LEU A 190 7.18 -3.97 11.19
N LEU A 191 6.15 -4.35 10.42
CA LEU A 191 4.87 -4.83 10.93
C LEU A 191 5.04 -6.08 11.80
N LEU A 192 5.96 -6.99 11.45
CA LEU A 192 6.24 -8.18 12.27
C LEU A 192 6.85 -7.77 13.61
N GLY A 193 7.77 -6.82 13.60
CA GLY A 193 8.37 -6.26 14.82
C GLY A 193 7.31 -5.65 15.74
N LEU A 194 6.43 -4.80 15.20
CA LEU A 194 5.29 -4.27 15.94
C LEU A 194 4.34 -5.37 16.43
N GLY A 195 4.12 -6.41 15.61
CA GLY A 195 3.33 -7.58 15.99
C GLY A 195 3.92 -8.31 17.20
N PHE A 196 5.23 -8.51 17.25
CA PHE A 196 5.90 -9.09 18.43
C PHE A 196 5.76 -8.20 19.66
N LEU A 197 5.86 -6.88 19.52
CA LEU A 197 5.59 -5.94 20.62
C LEU A 197 4.14 -6.03 21.12
N VAL A 198 3.17 -6.21 20.23
CA VAL A 198 1.76 -6.43 20.60
C VAL A 198 1.60 -7.72 21.39
N VAL A 199 2.26 -8.81 20.98
CA VAL A 199 2.21 -10.08 21.71
C VAL A 199 2.87 -9.94 23.08
N LEU A 200 4.03 -9.28 23.16
CA LEU A 200 4.74 -9.04 24.43
C LEU A 200 3.89 -8.19 25.39
N TYR A 201 3.29 -7.12 24.88
CA TYR A 201 2.34 -6.32 25.65
C TYR A 201 1.15 -7.16 26.13
N ALA A 202 0.56 -7.99 25.26
CA ALA A 202 -0.53 -8.87 25.64
C ALA A 202 -0.13 -9.85 26.75
N PHE A 203 1.08 -10.42 26.67
CA PHE A 203 1.59 -11.34 27.69
C PHE A 203 1.60 -10.70 29.09
N PHE A 204 2.05 -9.45 29.20
CA PHE A 204 2.14 -8.76 30.49
C PHE A 204 0.84 -8.08 30.93
N LYS A 205 0.07 -7.49 30.01
CA LYS A 205 -1.05 -6.58 30.33
C LYS A 205 -2.42 -7.10 29.89
N ASN A 206 -2.51 -8.01 28.92
CA ASN A 206 -3.78 -8.54 28.42
C ASN A 206 -3.72 -10.07 28.22
N LYS A 207 -3.69 -10.80 29.33
CA LYS A 207 -3.54 -12.26 29.35
C LYS A 207 -4.63 -12.98 28.55
N SER A 208 -5.86 -12.48 28.57
CA SER A 208 -6.97 -13.07 27.80
C SER A 208 -6.70 -13.06 26.29
N PHE A 209 -6.22 -11.92 25.77
CA PHE A 209 -5.81 -11.81 24.37
C PHE A 209 -4.61 -12.73 24.08
N PHE A 210 -3.60 -12.75 24.96
CA PHE A 210 -2.42 -13.60 24.76
C PHE A 210 -2.76 -15.09 24.71
N LEU A 211 -3.61 -15.57 25.62
CA LEU A 211 -4.04 -16.98 25.65
C LEU A 211 -4.84 -17.35 24.39
N SER A 212 -5.66 -16.44 23.88
CA SER A 212 -6.51 -16.68 22.71
C SER A 212 -5.73 -16.62 21.39
N TYR A 213 -4.84 -15.64 21.24
CA TYR A 213 -4.20 -15.31 19.96
C TYR A 213 -2.67 -15.31 20.02
N GLY A 214 -2.07 -14.84 21.12
CA GLY A 214 -0.65 -14.52 21.23
C GLY A 214 0.29 -15.63 20.76
N LYS A 215 0.07 -16.86 21.21
CA LYS A 215 0.89 -18.02 20.78
C LYS A 215 0.83 -18.26 19.26
N LYS A 216 -0.38 -18.22 18.68
CA LYS A 216 -0.58 -18.43 17.24
C LYS A 216 -0.03 -17.26 16.42
N MET A 217 -0.16 -16.04 16.93
CA MET A 217 0.45 -14.85 16.32
C MET A 217 1.97 -14.98 16.23
N MET A 218 2.66 -15.41 17.31
CA MET A 218 4.12 -15.62 17.28
C MET A 218 4.51 -16.64 16.21
N VAL A 219 3.82 -17.77 16.14
CA VAL A 219 4.06 -18.79 15.11
C VAL A 219 3.83 -18.21 13.72
N SER A 220 2.72 -17.50 13.50
CA SER A 220 2.45 -16.84 12.23
C SER A 220 3.53 -15.84 11.84
N PHE A 221 4.01 -15.01 12.76
CA PHE A 221 5.07 -14.03 12.47
C PHE A 221 6.40 -14.70 12.15
N PHE A 222 6.75 -15.78 12.88
CA PHE A 222 7.95 -16.54 12.59
C PHE A 222 7.87 -17.24 11.23
N CYS A 223 6.73 -17.86 10.90
CA CYS A 223 6.50 -18.44 9.57
C CYS A 223 6.62 -17.39 8.46
N VAL A 224 6.01 -16.21 8.64
CA VAL A 224 6.10 -15.13 7.65
C VAL A 224 7.53 -14.61 7.52
N GLY A 225 8.25 -14.46 8.63
CA GLY A 225 9.66 -14.05 8.63
C GLY A 225 10.54 -15.04 7.88
N LEU A 226 10.40 -16.35 8.17
CA LEU A 226 11.15 -17.41 7.49
C LEU A 226 10.83 -17.48 5.99
N LEU A 227 9.55 -17.45 5.62
CA LEU A 227 9.13 -17.48 4.21
C LEU A 227 9.61 -16.23 3.46
N GLY A 228 9.49 -15.06 4.08
CA GLY A 228 9.99 -13.80 3.51
C GLY A 228 11.49 -13.82 3.30
N PHE A 229 12.25 -14.22 4.32
CA PHE A 229 13.70 -14.37 4.23
C PHE A 229 14.11 -15.38 3.15
N GLY A 230 13.49 -16.56 3.11
CA GLY A 230 13.79 -17.59 2.13
C GLY A 230 13.58 -17.12 0.69
N VAL A 231 12.47 -16.44 0.40
CA VAL A 231 12.20 -15.90 -0.95
C VAL A 231 13.17 -14.77 -1.31
N LEU A 232 13.50 -13.88 -0.38
CA LEU A 232 14.46 -12.80 -0.64
C LEU A 232 15.88 -13.35 -0.89
N GLN A 233 16.30 -14.37 -0.17
CA GLN A 233 17.57 -15.07 -0.45
C GLN A 233 17.55 -15.77 -1.80
N LEU A 234 16.43 -16.42 -2.15
CA LEU A 234 16.28 -17.04 -3.47
C LEU A 234 16.35 -16.00 -4.60
N ALA A 235 15.69 -14.85 -4.44
CA ALA A 235 15.74 -13.74 -5.40
C ALA A 235 17.17 -13.21 -5.56
N LYS A 236 17.94 -13.12 -4.46
CA LYS A 236 19.36 -12.75 -4.49
C LYS A 236 20.20 -13.77 -5.25
N ILE A 237 19.97 -15.08 -5.05
CA ILE A 237 20.68 -16.15 -5.76
C ILE A 237 20.34 -16.12 -7.26
N ILE A 238 19.07 -15.94 -7.62
CA ILE A 238 18.62 -15.90 -9.01
C ILE A 238 19.27 -14.73 -9.76
N THR A 239 19.34 -13.57 -9.11
CA THR A 239 19.93 -12.36 -9.67
C THR A 239 21.45 -12.46 -9.75
N GLY A 240 22.10 -12.96 -8.70
CA GLY A 240 23.55 -13.15 -8.66
C GLY A 240 24.30 -11.89 -9.12
N ASN A 241 25.20 -12.06 -10.09
CA ASN A 241 25.98 -10.98 -10.69
C ASN A 241 25.38 -10.45 -12.01
N LYS A 242 24.14 -10.82 -12.33
CA LYS A 242 23.49 -10.46 -13.61
C LYS A 242 23.03 -9.00 -13.67
N SER A 243 23.03 -8.28 -12.54
CA SER A 243 22.63 -6.87 -12.48
C SER A 243 23.67 -6.02 -11.76
N GLY A 244 23.89 -4.78 -12.24
CA GLY A 244 24.78 -3.81 -11.60
C GLY A 244 24.21 -3.14 -10.32
N GLY A 245 22.94 -3.39 -9.99
CA GLY A 245 22.29 -2.84 -8.79
C GLY A 245 22.08 -3.87 -7.68
N SER A 246 21.98 -3.40 -6.44
CA SER A 246 21.62 -4.21 -5.27
C SER A 246 20.48 -3.57 -4.47
N GLN A 247 19.69 -4.40 -3.77
CA GLN A 247 18.62 -3.90 -2.89
C GLN A 247 19.17 -3.04 -1.74
N GLU A 248 20.38 -3.33 -1.28
CA GLU A 248 21.06 -2.54 -0.24
C GLU A 248 21.46 -1.15 -0.76
N GLY A 249 22.06 -1.06 -1.95
CA GLY A 249 22.41 0.22 -2.57
C GLY A 249 21.17 1.08 -2.79
N LEU A 250 20.06 0.48 -3.23
CA LEU A 250 18.79 1.17 -3.37
C LEU A 250 18.27 1.73 -2.04
N LEU A 251 18.38 1.00 -0.94
CA LEU A 251 17.94 1.47 0.38
C LEU A 251 18.71 2.74 0.79
N TYR A 252 20.03 2.72 0.66
CA TYR A 252 20.87 3.87 1.01
C TYR A 252 20.65 5.06 0.08
N TYR A 253 20.47 4.82 -1.22
CA TYR A 253 20.10 5.85 -2.19
C TYR A 253 18.78 6.55 -1.79
N VAL A 254 17.74 5.77 -1.51
CA VAL A 254 16.42 6.30 -1.13
C VAL A 254 16.47 7.00 0.23
N ALA A 255 17.21 6.47 1.19
CA ALA A 255 17.40 7.12 2.49
C ALA A 255 18.15 8.45 2.36
N HIS A 256 19.17 8.52 1.50
CA HIS A 256 19.93 9.73 1.20
C HIS A 256 19.05 10.81 0.56
N GLN A 257 18.30 10.48 -0.48
CA GLN A 257 17.29 11.37 -1.06
C GLN A 257 16.30 11.84 0.04
N GLY A 258 15.89 10.92 0.88
CA GLY A 258 15.08 11.16 2.07
C GLY A 258 15.64 12.22 3.03
N ARG A 259 16.96 12.33 3.20
CA ARG A 259 17.57 13.35 4.09
C ARG A 259 17.41 14.77 3.59
N PHE A 260 17.17 14.94 2.31
CA PHE A 260 16.91 16.25 1.72
C PHE A 260 15.43 16.51 1.51
N GLN A 261 14.59 15.49 1.39
CA GLN A 261 13.15 15.66 1.26
C GLN A 261 12.55 16.49 2.42
N PHE A 262 11.94 17.64 2.09
CA PHE A 262 11.32 18.57 3.04
C PHE A 262 12.29 19.13 4.08
N ARG A 263 13.59 19.17 3.75
CA ARG A 263 14.62 19.68 4.66
C ARG A 263 14.55 21.19 4.72
N GLU A 264 14.73 21.87 3.60
CA GLU A 264 14.63 23.33 3.51
C GLU A 264 13.29 23.78 2.94
N GLU A 265 12.58 22.87 2.25
CA GLU A 265 11.34 23.18 1.53
C GLU A 265 10.16 22.35 2.08
N PRO A 266 9.69 22.58 3.33
CA PRO A 266 8.72 21.71 4.01
C PRO A 266 7.31 21.71 3.39
N THR A 267 7.04 22.63 2.46
CA THR A 267 5.76 22.77 1.75
C THR A 267 5.96 22.73 0.24
N ASP A 268 6.95 21.98 -0.25
CA ASP A 268 7.18 21.84 -1.69
C ASP A 268 6.05 21.05 -2.36
N PHE A 269 5.07 21.77 -2.90
CA PHE A 269 3.96 21.26 -3.69
C PHE A 269 4.10 21.55 -5.19
N ARG A 270 5.31 21.93 -5.63
CA ARG A 270 5.52 22.34 -7.03
C ARG A 270 5.36 21.16 -7.98
N PHE A 271 5.09 21.49 -9.24
CA PHE A 271 5.19 20.54 -10.34
C PHE A 271 6.63 20.02 -10.44
N TRP A 272 6.79 18.73 -10.69
CA TRP A 272 8.10 18.10 -10.83
C TRP A 272 8.19 17.40 -12.18
N GLU A 273 9.12 17.82 -13.05
CA GLU A 273 9.54 16.98 -14.16
C GLU A 273 10.34 15.80 -13.59
N SER A 274 10.28 14.64 -14.25
CA SER A 274 10.84 13.39 -13.73
C SER A 274 12.33 13.46 -13.42
N ASP A 275 13.06 14.32 -14.13
CA ASP A 275 14.52 14.17 -14.23
C ASP A 275 15.33 15.41 -13.80
N ILE A 276 14.72 16.61 -13.70
CA ILE A 276 15.45 17.84 -13.35
C ILE A 276 14.56 18.76 -12.50
N ARG A 277 15.08 19.22 -11.35
CA ARG A 277 14.44 20.25 -10.49
C ARG A 277 15.42 21.39 -10.23
N PRO A 278 15.64 22.29 -11.20
CA PRO A 278 16.66 23.33 -11.07
C PRO A 278 16.34 24.33 -9.96
N ASP A 279 15.06 24.49 -9.62
CA ASP A 279 14.54 25.46 -8.65
C ASP A 279 14.33 24.90 -7.23
N SER A 280 14.51 23.59 -7.01
CA SER A 280 14.37 22.99 -5.67
C SER A 280 15.71 22.98 -4.93
N LYS A 281 15.78 23.71 -3.82
CA LYS A 281 16.97 23.71 -2.94
C LYS A 281 17.28 22.32 -2.41
N ASP A 282 16.25 21.58 -2.00
CA ASP A 282 16.41 20.23 -1.47
C ASP A 282 17.00 19.29 -2.54
N TYR A 283 16.53 19.37 -3.79
CA TYR A 283 17.08 18.59 -4.91
C TYR A 283 18.52 18.98 -5.24
N GLN A 284 18.84 20.28 -5.27
CA GLN A 284 20.20 20.74 -5.53
C GLN A 284 21.18 20.31 -4.44
N ASN A 285 20.77 20.38 -3.17
CA ASN A 285 21.58 19.95 -2.04
C ASN A 285 21.79 18.43 -2.03
N TRP A 286 20.76 17.67 -2.39
CA TRP A 286 20.86 16.23 -2.59
C TRP A 286 21.88 15.85 -3.66
N ASN A 287 21.83 16.48 -4.84
CA ASN A 287 22.78 16.24 -5.92
C ASN A 287 24.22 16.62 -5.53
N LYS A 288 24.41 17.79 -4.89
CA LYS A 288 25.72 18.23 -4.39
C LYS A 288 26.29 17.24 -3.37
N SER A 289 25.46 16.76 -2.45
CA SER A 289 25.84 15.75 -1.47
C SER A 289 26.21 14.43 -2.16
N GLY A 290 25.43 13.97 -3.13
CA GLY A 290 25.74 12.76 -3.91
C GLY A 290 27.09 12.85 -4.63
N ALA A 291 27.38 13.99 -5.28
CA ALA A 291 28.67 14.23 -5.92
C ALA A 291 29.83 14.21 -4.92
N ALA A 292 29.67 14.85 -3.75
CA ALA A 292 30.69 14.84 -2.71
C ALA A 292 30.95 13.43 -2.14
N LEU A 293 29.89 12.64 -1.93
CA LEU A 293 30.02 11.25 -1.47
C LEU A 293 30.69 10.36 -2.54
N SER A 294 30.42 10.59 -3.82
CA SER A 294 31.11 9.88 -4.92
C SER A 294 32.62 10.13 -4.89
N VAL A 295 33.05 11.38 -4.68
CA VAL A 295 34.48 11.71 -4.54
C VAL A 295 35.11 10.97 -3.36
N ILE A 296 34.40 10.83 -2.23
CA ILE A 296 34.90 10.07 -1.08
C ILE A 296 35.05 8.59 -1.43
N ILE A 297 34.08 8.01 -2.15
CA ILE A 297 34.16 6.60 -2.60
C ILE A 297 35.41 6.42 -3.49
N ASP A 298 35.61 7.32 -4.45
CA ASP A 298 36.73 7.25 -5.39
C ASP A 298 38.09 7.41 -4.70
N GLN A 299 38.19 8.29 -3.70
CA GLN A 299 39.43 8.56 -2.96
C GLN A 299 39.77 7.51 -1.89
N THR A 300 38.75 6.96 -1.22
CA THR A 300 38.95 6.07 -0.07
C THR A 300 38.79 4.58 -0.40
N HIS A 301 38.28 4.27 -1.60
CA HIS A 301 37.91 2.91 -2.03
C HIS A 301 36.95 2.20 -1.07
N GLN A 302 36.22 2.95 -0.24
CA GLN A 302 35.17 2.40 0.62
C GLN A 302 33.96 2.01 -0.21
N SER A 303 33.17 1.06 0.29
CA SER A 303 31.96 0.63 -0.41
C SER A 303 30.91 1.75 -0.41
N TYR A 304 30.06 1.79 -1.44
CA TYR A 304 28.92 2.71 -1.52
C TYR A 304 28.06 2.64 -0.26
N ALA A 305 27.78 1.43 0.23
CA ALA A 305 26.97 1.20 1.42
C ALA A 305 27.59 1.82 2.67
N ASP A 306 28.91 1.67 2.87
CA ASP A 306 29.60 2.19 4.05
C ASP A 306 29.62 3.72 4.07
N VAL A 307 29.95 4.34 2.93
CA VAL A 307 30.01 5.81 2.81
C VAL A 307 28.65 6.44 3.05
N TYR A 308 27.60 5.93 2.39
CA TYR A 308 26.25 6.47 2.56
C TYR A 308 25.67 6.18 3.94
N LYS A 309 25.90 4.99 4.51
CA LYS A 309 25.48 4.66 5.88
C LYS A 309 26.09 5.62 6.88
N LYS A 310 27.40 5.88 6.78
CA LYS A 310 28.11 6.81 7.65
C LYS A 310 27.53 8.21 7.53
N PHE A 311 27.38 8.72 6.30
CA PHE A 311 26.75 10.02 6.06
C PHE A 311 25.36 10.16 6.71
N LEU A 312 24.50 9.14 6.56
CA LEU A 312 23.14 9.18 7.12
C LEU A 312 23.14 9.24 8.65
N ILE A 313 24.05 8.53 9.30
CA ILE A 313 24.21 8.53 10.76
C ILE A 313 24.73 9.90 11.22
N ASP A 314 25.81 10.37 10.60
CA ASP A 314 26.47 11.62 10.97
C ASP A 314 25.50 12.82 10.78
N ASP A 315 24.79 12.89 9.65
CA ASP A 315 23.82 13.96 9.38
C ASP A 315 22.63 13.94 10.36
N ALA A 316 22.18 12.77 10.83
CA ALA A 316 21.12 12.67 11.83
C ALA A 316 21.58 13.15 13.22
N LEU A 317 22.85 12.89 13.57
CA LEU A 317 23.46 13.32 14.84
C LEU A 317 23.78 14.82 14.85
N GLU A 318 24.26 15.36 13.74
CA GLU A 318 24.59 16.78 13.59
C GLU A 318 23.33 17.67 13.47
N HIS A 319 22.25 17.13 12.91
CA HIS A 319 21.02 17.89 12.63
C HIS A 319 19.73 17.24 13.17
N PRO A 320 19.64 16.95 14.48
CA PRO A 320 18.52 16.21 15.06
C PRO A 320 17.17 16.95 14.92
N GLY A 321 17.18 18.29 15.02
CA GLY A 321 15.98 19.10 14.85
C GLY A 321 15.39 19.02 13.43
N PHE A 322 16.26 19.06 12.40
CA PHE A 322 15.82 18.86 11.01
C PHE A 322 15.32 17.44 10.80
N PHE A 323 16.01 16.45 11.34
CA PHE A 323 15.60 15.04 11.25
C PHE A 323 14.19 14.82 11.82
N ILE A 324 13.91 15.30 13.03
CA ILE A 324 12.60 15.17 13.67
C ILE A 324 11.52 15.92 12.88
N ARG A 325 11.78 17.17 12.46
CA ARG A 325 10.81 17.94 11.65
C ARG A 325 10.47 17.21 10.36
N GLN A 326 11.49 16.76 9.62
CA GLN A 326 11.30 16.04 8.36
C GLN A 326 10.48 14.78 8.55
N PHE A 327 10.73 14.02 9.62
CA PHE A 327 9.94 12.83 9.93
C PHE A 327 8.44 13.15 9.98
N PHE A 328 8.04 14.16 10.76
CA PHE A 328 6.63 14.54 10.89
C PHE A 328 6.05 15.14 9.61
N VAL A 329 6.81 15.98 8.90
CA VAL A 329 6.38 16.56 7.62
C VAL A 329 6.15 15.46 6.59
N LYS A 330 7.04 14.47 6.50
CA LYS A 330 6.86 13.29 5.64
C LYS A 330 5.64 12.49 6.05
N CYS A 331 5.46 12.19 7.34
CA CYS A 331 4.27 11.47 7.80
C CYS A 331 2.97 12.19 7.42
N PHE A 332 2.93 13.52 7.56
CA PHE A 332 1.81 14.33 7.08
C PHE A 332 1.65 14.23 5.56
N TYR A 333 2.73 14.46 4.81
CA TYR A 333 2.71 14.46 3.34
C TYR A 333 2.29 13.11 2.75
N GLY A 334 2.60 11.99 3.40
CA GLY A 334 2.09 10.67 3.00
C GLY A 334 0.57 10.63 2.92
N HIS A 335 -0.11 11.42 3.75
CA HIS A 335 -1.56 11.57 3.77
C HIS A 335 -2.09 12.77 2.98
N VAL A 336 -1.31 13.40 2.11
CA VAL A 336 -1.81 14.50 1.26
C VAL A 336 -1.56 14.17 -0.19
N TYR A 337 -2.60 14.28 -1.02
CA TYR A 337 -2.52 13.95 -2.43
C TYR A 337 -2.18 15.18 -3.25
N PHE A 338 -1.17 15.04 -4.11
CA PHE A 338 -0.75 16.06 -5.06
C PHE A 338 -0.53 15.43 -6.42
N ILE A 339 -0.87 16.17 -7.48
CA ILE A 339 -0.66 15.74 -8.85
C ILE A 339 0.57 16.46 -9.36
N ASN A 340 1.72 15.82 -9.20
CA ASN A 340 3.00 16.38 -9.66
C ASN A 340 3.26 16.14 -11.15
N SER A 341 2.45 15.30 -11.82
CA SER A 341 2.64 14.91 -13.22
C SER A 341 1.97 15.83 -14.24
N VAL A 342 1.15 16.78 -13.80
CA VAL A 342 0.42 17.71 -14.68
C VAL A 342 0.66 19.12 -14.19
N GLN A 343 1.12 19.99 -15.09
CA GLN A 343 1.23 21.42 -14.83
C GLN A 343 -0.17 22.02 -14.61
N PRO A 344 -0.39 22.89 -13.60
CA PRO A 344 -1.71 23.47 -13.33
C PRO A 344 -2.37 24.11 -14.56
N ASP A 345 -1.59 24.79 -15.42
CA ASP A 345 -2.11 25.44 -16.63
C ASP A 345 -2.63 24.45 -17.69
N LYS A 346 -2.14 23.21 -17.66
CA LYS A 346 -2.50 22.14 -18.61
C LYS A 346 -3.57 21.20 -18.06
N PHE A 347 -4.10 21.46 -16.87
CA PHE A 347 -5.13 20.62 -16.26
C PHE A 347 -6.46 20.75 -17.01
N ASP A 348 -7.00 19.63 -17.49
CA ASP A 348 -8.30 19.59 -18.16
C ASP A 348 -9.07 18.34 -17.73
N LEU A 349 -10.00 18.51 -16.79
CA LEU A 349 -10.93 17.49 -16.33
C LEU A 349 -12.38 17.98 -16.52
N GLY A 350 -12.82 18.03 -17.78
CA GLY A 350 -14.19 18.40 -18.13
C GLY A 350 -14.50 19.85 -17.76
N PRO A 351 -15.36 20.14 -16.77
CA PRO A 351 -15.62 21.51 -16.32
C PRO A 351 -14.46 22.12 -15.50
N LEU A 352 -13.58 21.29 -14.93
CA LEU A 352 -12.42 21.77 -14.15
C LEU A 352 -11.22 21.92 -15.07
N LYS A 353 -10.93 23.15 -15.51
CA LYS A 353 -9.80 23.47 -16.41
C LYS A 353 -8.87 24.53 -15.84
N GLY A 354 -7.61 24.47 -16.27
CA GLY A 354 -6.56 25.43 -15.90
C GLY A 354 -6.23 25.42 -14.40
N PRO A 355 -5.50 26.45 -13.92
CA PRO A 355 -4.98 26.46 -12.54
C PRO A 355 -6.06 26.42 -11.47
N ILE A 356 -7.16 27.14 -11.67
CA ILE A 356 -8.28 27.16 -10.72
C ILE A 356 -8.92 25.77 -10.65
N GLY A 357 -9.18 25.13 -11.80
CA GLY A 357 -9.70 23.77 -11.85
C GLY A 357 -8.78 22.76 -11.17
N TYR A 358 -7.47 22.87 -11.38
CA TYR A 358 -6.46 22.05 -10.71
C TYR A 358 -6.54 22.18 -9.19
N TRP A 359 -6.50 23.41 -8.65
CA TRP A 359 -6.51 23.63 -7.20
C TRP A 359 -7.82 23.23 -6.53
N ILE A 360 -8.96 23.46 -7.20
CA ILE A 360 -10.27 22.95 -6.75
C ILE A 360 -10.24 21.42 -6.68
N PHE A 361 -9.70 20.75 -7.71
CA PHE A 361 -9.59 19.30 -7.72
C PHE A 361 -8.71 18.75 -6.57
N ILE A 362 -7.54 19.37 -6.36
CA ILE A 362 -6.65 19.03 -5.24
C ILE A 362 -7.35 19.24 -3.89
N LEU A 363 -8.07 20.36 -3.72
CA LEU A 363 -8.81 20.65 -2.49
C LEU A 363 -9.91 19.59 -2.25
N LEU A 364 -10.67 19.21 -3.27
CA LEU A 364 -11.72 18.20 -3.17
C LEU A 364 -11.17 16.84 -2.75
N ILE A 365 -10.11 16.37 -3.42
CA ILE A 365 -9.46 15.09 -3.10
C ILE A 365 -8.95 15.10 -1.65
N ASN A 366 -8.25 16.16 -1.26
CA ASN A 366 -7.69 16.23 0.08
C ASN A 366 -8.76 16.41 1.16
N SER A 367 -9.87 17.09 0.86
CA SER A 367 -11.01 17.18 1.78
C SER A 367 -11.60 15.79 2.07
N ILE A 368 -11.82 14.97 1.04
CA ILE A 368 -12.27 13.58 1.20
C ILE A 368 -11.27 12.79 2.04
N ASN A 369 -9.98 12.94 1.72
CA ASN A 369 -8.93 12.21 2.43
C ASN A 369 -8.80 12.63 3.90
N LEU A 370 -8.95 13.92 4.22
CA LEU A 370 -8.95 14.43 5.59
C LEU A 370 -10.16 13.92 6.37
N ILE A 371 -11.33 13.79 5.75
CA ILE A 371 -12.50 13.14 6.38
C ILE A 371 -12.17 11.69 6.73
N ILE A 372 -11.48 10.97 5.84
CA ILE A 372 -11.06 9.58 6.08
C ILE A 372 -10.08 9.49 7.27
N VAL A 373 -9.07 10.37 7.29
CA VAL A 373 -8.12 10.43 8.41
C VAL A 373 -8.82 10.79 9.72
N ALA A 374 -9.71 11.78 9.71
CA ALA A 374 -10.49 12.18 10.88
C ALA A 374 -11.39 11.05 11.39
N GLY A 375 -12.02 10.29 10.49
CA GLY A 375 -12.79 9.10 10.84
C GLY A 375 -11.93 8.03 11.52
N ALA A 376 -10.73 7.77 10.99
CA ALA A 376 -9.82 6.78 11.57
C ALA A 376 -9.30 7.24 12.94
N LEU A 377 -8.99 8.53 13.11
CA LEU A 377 -8.64 9.10 14.41
C LEU A 377 -9.79 8.98 15.41
N LEU A 378 -11.01 9.30 15.00
CA LEU A 378 -12.21 9.15 15.83
C LEU A 378 -12.38 7.70 16.29
N PHE A 379 -12.15 6.73 15.41
CA PHE A 379 -12.12 5.32 15.78
C PHE A 379 -11.05 5.03 16.83
N LEU A 380 -9.80 5.47 16.62
CA LEU A 380 -8.71 5.23 17.55
C LEU A 380 -8.95 5.85 18.94
N PHE A 381 -9.58 7.03 19.01
CA PHE A 381 -9.89 7.69 20.27
C PHE A 381 -11.07 7.05 21.01
N LEU A 382 -12.06 6.54 20.29
CA LEU A 382 -13.28 5.99 20.90
C LEU A 382 -13.24 4.48 21.11
N GLU A 383 -12.32 3.76 20.46
CA GLU A 383 -12.16 2.32 20.61
C GLU A 383 -11.29 1.99 21.82
N LYS A 384 -11.88 1.30 22.81
CA LYS A 384 -11.20 1.02 24.08
C LYS A 384 -10.24 -0.17 23.96
N ASN A 385 -10.45 -1.06 23.00
CA ASN A 385 -9.67 -2.30 22.89
C ASN A 385 -8.83 -2.37 21.60
N LEU A 386 -7.97 -1.37 21.40
CA LEU A 386 -7.15 -1.21 20.19
C LEU A 386 -6.27 -2.42 19.86
N ILE A 387 -5.93 -3.27 20.83
CA ILE A 387 -5.13 -4.48 20.59
C ILE A 387 -5.82 -5.46 19.64
N GLN A 388 -7.17 -5.47 19.60
CA GLN A 388 -7.95 -6.31 18.69
C GLN A 388 -7.78 -5.88 17.23
N TYR A 389 -7.42 -4.62 17.02
CA TYR A 389 -7.23 -3.98 15.72
C TYR A 389 -5.74 -3.72 15.43
N TRP A 390 -4.84 -4.49 16.05
CA TRP A 390 -3.40 -4.30 15.93
C TRP A 390 -2.90 -4.27 14.49
N LEU A 391 -3.48 -5.10 13.62
CA LEU A 391 -3.08 -5.15 12.21
C LEU A 391 -3.50 -3.87 11.45
N PHE A 392 -4.53 -3.17 11.92
CA PHE A 392 -5.05 -1.96 11.29
C PHE A 392 -4.17 -0.75 11.58
N TRP A 393 -3.89 -0.47 12.86
CA TRP A 393 -2.99 0.62 13.22
C TRP A 393 -1.52 0.24 13.01
N GLY A 394 -1.16 -1.04 13.17
CA GLY A 394 0.21 -1.52 13.06
C GLY A 394 0.80 -1.33 11.66
N ILE A 395 0.02 -1.58 10.60
CA ILE A 395 0.51 -1.34 9.23
C ILE A 395 0.70 0.14 8.92
N ILE A 396 -0.18 1.01 9.43
CA ILE A 396 -0.04 2.46 9.27
C ILE A 396 1.21 2.94 10.00
N VAL A 397 1.37 2.57 11.27
CA VAL A 397 2.53 2.94 12.09
C VAL A 397 3.83 2.41 11.47
N SER A 398 3.84 1.16 11.02
CA SER A 398 5.01 0.55 10.34
C SER A 398 5.43 1.35 9.10
N LEU A 399 4.48 1.70 8.23
CA LEU A 399 4.79 2.43 7.01
C LEU A 399 5.19 3.88 7.30
N LEU A 400 4.53 4.54 8.25
CA LEU A 400 4.89 5.90 8.66
C LEU A 400 6.28 5.97 9.28
N ILE A 401 6.65 5.01 10.13
CA ILE A 401 8.01 4.95 10.70
C ILE A 401 9.02 4.76 9.57
N PHE A 402 8.83 3.76 8.71
CA PHE A 402 9.81 3.47 7.66
C PHE A 402 9.99 4.63 6.69
N HIS A 403 8.90 5.18 6.16
CA HIS A 403 8.96 6.24 5.15
C HIS A 403 9.23 7.63 5.74
N GLY A 404 8.87 7.87 7.00
CA GLY A 404 9.27 9.06 7.74
C GLY A 404 10.79 9.11 7.94
N LEU A 405 11.42 7.97 8.22
CA LEU A 405 12.88 7.87 8.39
C LEU A 405 13.64 7.88 7.06
N THR A 406 13.07 7.27 6.02
CA THR A 406 13.68 7.19 4.68
C THR A 406 13.11 8.28 3.78
N TYR A 407 12.23 7.91 2.85
CA TYR A 407 11.63 8.80 1.86
C TYR A 407 10.14 8.48 1.73
N MET A 408 9.32 9.52 1.56
CA MET A 408 7.87 9.40 1.52
C MET A 408 7.27 9.91 0.22
N GLU A 409 6.45 9.08 -0.40
CA GLU A 409 5.46 9.50 -1.40
C GLU A 409 4.09 8.99 -0.97
N PRO A 410 2.99 9.71 -1.29
CA PRO A 410 1.64 9.28 -0.90
C PRO A 410 1.28 7.86 -1.33
N ARG A 411 1.83 7.40 -2.47
CA ARG A 411 1.63 6.03 -2.98
C ARG A 411 2.22 4.95 -2.09
N TYR A 412 3.24 5.24 -1.28
CA TYR A 412 3.88 4.22 -0.46
C TYR A 412 3.05 3.81 0.75
N ILE A 413 2.16 4.68 1.22
CA ILE A 413 1.17 4.31 2.24
C ILE A 413 -0.10 3.70 1.64
N PHE A 414 -0.20 3.58 0.31
CA PHE A 414 -1.38 3.05 -0.36
C PHE A 414 -1.84 1.68 0.17
N PRO A 415 -0.97 0.70 0.51
CA PRO A 415 -1.42 -0.56 1.07
C PRO A 415 -2.25 -0.36 2.34
N SER A 416 -1.83 0.53 3.25
CA SER A 416 -2.53 0.82 4.50
C SER A 416 -3.92 1.44 4.33
N ARG A 417 -4.30 1.87 3.12
CA ARG A 417 -5.63 2.43 2.83
C ARG A 417 -6.74 1.45 3.17
N VAL A 418 -6.51 0.14 3.02
CA VAL A 418 -7.46 -0.90 3.47
C VAL A 418 -7.83 -0.72 4.95
N ALA A 419 -6.81 -0.68 5.81
CA ALA A 419 -6.99 -0.51 7.25
C ALA A 419 -7.57 0.87 7.59
N LEU A 420 -7.04 1.92 6.96
CA LEU A 420 -7.46 3.29 7.18
C LEU A 420 -8.95 3.49 6.88
N TYR A 421 -9.45 2.94 5.77
CA TYR A 421 -10.84 3.12 5.35
C TYR A 421 -11.81 2.32 6.22
N LEU A 422 -11.41 1.12 6.64
CA LEU A 422 -12.20 0.33 7.59
C LEU A 422 -12.30 1.02 8.95
N MET A 423 -11.18 1.52 9.50
CA MET A 423 -11.19 2.30 10.74
C MET A 423 -11.99 3.59 10.57
N SER A 424 -11.82 4.29 9.44
CA SER A 424 -12.58 5.48 9.12
C SER A 424 -14.08 5.23 9.09
N ALA A 425 -14.53 4.18 8.40
CA ALA A 425 -15.94 3.82 8.38
C ALA A 425 -16.46 3.50 9.78
N ALA A 426 -15.71 2.73 10.57
CA ALA A 426 -16.09 2.38 11.93
C ALA A 426 -16.18 3.61 12.85
N GLY A 427 -15.28 4.60 12.68
CA GLY A 427 -15.30 5.85 13.42
C GLY A 427 -16.42 6.79 12.98
N LEU A 428 -16.53 7.06 11.67
CA LEU A 428 -17.58 7.91 11.09
C LEU A 428 -18.98 7.38 11.38
N TYR A 429 -19.18 6.05 11.42
CA TYR A 429 -20.47 5.45 11.75
C TYR A 429 -20.91 5.72 13.20
N ARG A 430 -20.03 6.17 14.09
CA ARG A 430 -20.38 6.64 15.44
C ARG A 430 -21.03 8.03 15.44
N ILE A 431 -20.97 8.76 14.32
CA ILE A 431 -21.60 10.07 14.17
C ILE A 431 -23.08 9.86 13.78
N SER A 432 -24.00 10.36 14.62
CA SER A 432 -25.43 10.03 14.56
C SER A 432 -26.09 10.33 13.21
N TRP A 433 -25.74 11.44 12.55
CA TRP A 433 -26.31 11.79 11.25
C TRP A 433 -25.79 10.88 10.12
N ILE A 434 -24.50 10.51 10.14
CA ILE A 434 -23.92 9.54 9.20
C ILE A 434 -24.59 8.18 9.40
N GLN A 435 -24.72 7.74 10.64
CA GLN A 435 -25.38 6.50 11.00
C GLN A 435 -26.80 6.42 10.41
N LYS A 436 -27.62 7.47 10.60
CA LYS A 436 -28.99 7.54 10.07
C LYS A 436 -29.02 7.47 8.54
N ILE A 437 -28.13 8.18 7.85
CA ILE A 437 -28.05 8.16 6.38
C ILE A 437 -27.70 6.75 5.88
N ILE A 438 -26.68 6.13 6.46
CA ILE A 438 -26.23 4.79 6.06
C ILE A 438 -27.31 3.75 6.37
N GLN A 439 -27.97 3.81 7.52
CA GLN A 439 -29.09 2.91 7.84
C GLN A 439 -30.22 3.05 6.80
N LYS A 440 -30.58 4.28 6.42
CA LYS A 440 -31.62 4.52 5.40
C LYS A 440 -31.26 3.89 4.05
N ILE A 441 -30.02 4.01 3.61
CA ILE A 441 -29.55 3.44 2.33
C ILE A 441 -29.49 1.91 2.39
N THR A 442 -28.96 1.37 3.49
CA THR A 442 -28.71 -0.07 3.64
C THR A 442 -29.98 -0.91 3.69
N ILE A 443 -31.14 -0.33 4.05
CA ILE A 443 -32.46 -1.01 3.98
C ILE A 443 -32.77 -1.51 2.56
N TYR A 444 -32.41 -0.74 1.52
CA TYR A 444 -32.67 -1.11 0.13
C TYR A 444 -31.68 -2.15 -0.41
N ILE A 445 -30.46 -2.15 0.14
CA ILE A 445 -29.36 -3.02 -0.27
C ILE A 445 -29.47 -4.40 0.39
N PHE A 446 -29.84 -4.43 1.68
CA PHE A 446 -30.00 -5.65 2.47
C PHE A 446 -31.48 -5.84 2.79
N PRO A 447 -32.27 -6.42 1.87
CA PRO A 447 -33.68 -6.70 2.15
C PRO A 447 -33.77 -7.60 3.38
N ILE A 448 -34.67 -7.25 4.30
CA ILE A 448 -35.02 -8.12 5.42
C ILE A 448 -35.59 -9.39 4.79
N SER A 449 -34.93 -10.53 5.01
CA SER A 449 -35.52 -11.81 4.67
C SER A 449 -36.76 -11.97 5.55
N ASN A 450 -37.96 -11.80 4.97
CA ASN A 450 -39.18 -12.27 5.60
C ASN A 450 -39.09 -13.80 5.65
N ILE A 451 -38.47 -14.31 6.70
CA ILE A 451 -38.60 -15.72 7.06
C ILE A 451 -40.05 -15.83 7.53
N LYS A 452 -40.92 -16.29 6.63
CA LYS A 452 -42.21 -16.84 7.05
C LYS A 452 -41.89 -17.97 8.02
N SER A 453 -42.28 -17.78 9.27
CA SER A 453 -42.25 -18.78 10.35
C SER A 453 -43.04 -20.02 9.96
#